data_AF-A0A8T5FBE1-F1
#
_entry.id   AF-A0A8T5FBE1-F1
#
_cell.length_a   1.000
_cell.length_b   1.000
_cell.length_c   1.000
_cell.angle_alpha   90.00
_cell.angle_beta   90.00
_cell.angle_gamma   90.00
#
_symmetry.space_group_name_H-M   'P 1'
#
loop_
_entity.id
_entity.type
_entity.pdbx_description
1 polymer ?
#
loop_
_entity_poly.entity_id
_entity_poly.type
_entity_poly.pdbx_seq_one_letter_code
_entity_poly.pdbx_strand_id
1 'polypeptide(L)' 'MSEFITIRVENNLKFMPAKDKMFYRREKVMKYFVSGMSQLAIARHVEISLATVERDIKHIRENLVVSR' A
#
# COMPACT_ATOMS: atom_id res chain seq x y z
N MET A 1 -7.96 -18.75 -11.32
CA MET A 1 -7.74 -17.33 -11.69
C MET A 1 -6.72 -17.32 -12.82
N SER A 2 -6.98 -16.63 -13.93
CA SER A 2 -6.14 -16.73 -15.13
C SER A 2 -5.01 -15.69 -15.15
N GLU A 3 -3.85 -16.08 -15.67
CA GLU A 3 -2.64 -15.24 -15.82
C GLU A 3 -2.87 -13.96 -16.63
N PHE A 4 -3.89 -13.95 -17.50
CA PHE A 4 -4.28 -12.79 -18.30
C PHE A 4 -4.82 -11.61 -17.48
N ILE A 5 -5.48 -11.88 -16.34
CA ILE A 5 -5.98 -10.82 -15.47
C ILE A 5 -4.81 -10.13 -14.76
N THR A 6 -3.82 -10.92 -14.32
CA THR A 6 -2.61 -10.43 -13.63
C THR A 6 -1.81 -9.46 -14.50
N ILE A 7 -1.57 -9.81 -15.77
CA ILE A 7 -0.79 -8.97 -16.71
C ILE A 7 -1.47 -7.62 -17.01
N ARG A 8 -2.80 -7.58 -17.04
CA ARG A 8 -3.54 -6.32 -17.30
C ARG A 8 -3.48 -5.35 -16.11
N VAL A 9 -3.50 -5.85 -14.88
CA VAL A 9 -3.43 -5.01 -13.67
C VAL A 9 -2.03 -4.44 -13.47
N GLU A 10 -0.98 -5.22 -13.75
CA GLU A 10 0.42 -4.77 -13.63
C GLU A 10 0.78 -3.69 -14.65
N ASN A 11 0.29 -3.79 -15.89
CA ASN A 11 0.55 -2.78 -16.92
C ASN A 11 -0.13 -1.42 -16.63
N ASN A 12 -1.28 -1.41 -15.95
CA ASN A 12 -1.92 -0.17 -15.53
C ASN A 12 -1.11 0.58 -14.47
N LEU A 13 -0.37 -0.12 -13.61
CA LEU A 13 0.50 0.51 -12.61
C LEU A 13 1.69 1.22 -13.26
N LYS A 14 2.21 0.76 -14.40
CA LYS A 14 3.38 1.38 -15.05
C LYS A 14 3.13 2.85 -15.42
N PHE A 15 1.94 3.18 -15.92
CA PHE A 15 1.57 4.50 -16.42
C PHE A 15 0.86 5.41 -15.40
N MET A 16 0.61 4.94 -14.17
CA MET A 16 -0.01 5.80 -13.17
C MET A 16 0.95 6.93 -12.72
N PRO A 17 0.44 8.16 -12.56
CA PRO A 17 1.13 9.23 -11.85
C PRO A 17 1.67 8.77 -10.49
N ALA A 18 2.80 9.32 -10.06
CA ALA A 18 3.45 8.95 -8.81
C ALA A 18 2.55 9.12 -7.58
N LYS A 19 1.69 10.15 -7.58
CA LYS A 19 0.70 10.39 -6.52
C LYS A 19 -0.29 9.23 -6.40
N ASP A 20 -0.79 8.73 -7.52
CA ASP A 20 -1.77 7.66 -7.52
C ASP A 20 -1.13 6.35 -7.07
N LYS A 21 0.09 6.04 -7.55
CA LYS A 21 0.87 4.88 -7.08
C LYS A 21 1.05 4.88 -5.56
N MET A 22 1.34 6.04 -4.98
CA MET A 22 1.47 6.20 -3.54
C MET A 22 0.12 6.00 -2.82
N PHE A 23 -0.97 6.54 -3.36
CA PHE A 23 -2.31 6.35 -2.82
C PHE A 23 -2.69 4.87 -2.76
N TYR A 24 -2.59 4.15 -3.89
CA TYR A 24 -2.88 2.71 -3.94
C TYR A 24 -1.99 1.90 -3.00
N ARG A 25 -0.71 2.25 -2.89
CA ARG A 25 0.20 1.61 -1.93
C ARG A 25 -0.27 1.82 -0.50
N ARG A 26 -0.62 3.05 -0.13
CA ARG A 26 -1.12 3.38 1.21
C ARG A 26 -2.43 2.67 1.54
N GLU A 27 -3.34 2.52 0.59
CA GLU A 27 -4.55 1.71 0.78
C GLU A 27 -4.22 0.25 1.09
N LYS A 28 -3.28 -0.37 0.35
CA LYS A 28 -2.83 -1.74 0.63
C LYS A 28 -2.17 -1.84 2.02
N VAL A 29 -1.30 -0.89 2.37
CA VAL A 29 -0.65 -0.83 3.69
C VAL A 29 -1.69 -0.69 4.80
N MET A 30 -2.67 0.20 4.63
CA MET A 30 -3.76 0.42 5.58
C MET A 30 -4.56 -0.85 5.81
N LYS A 31 -4.96 -1.56 4.74
CA LYS A 31 -5.74 -2.80 4.82
C LYS A 31 -5.06 -3.85 5.71
N TYR A 32 -3.76 -4.07 5.54
CA TYR A 32 -3.02 -5.03 6.38
C TYR A 32 -2.73 -4.49 7.79
N PHE A 33 -2.50 -3.19 7.93
CA PHE A 33 -2.28 -2.57 9.23
C PHE A 33 -3.53 -2.69 10.13
N VAL A 34 -4.73 -2.40 9.61
CA VAL A 34 -5.98 -2.52 10.37
C VAL A 34 -6.35 -3.97 10.66
N SER A 35 -5.84 -4.93 9.89
CA SER A 35 -6.00 -6.36 10.17
C SER A 35 -5.01 -6.89 11.23
N GLY A 36 -4.19 -6.02 11.83
CA GLY A 36 -3.23 -6.40 12.88
C GLY A 36 -1.92 -7.01 12.39
N MET A 37 -1.62 -6.93 11.09
CA MET A 37 -0.37 -7.45 10.55
C MET A 37 0.83 -6.60 11.01
N SER A 38 1.95 -7.24 11.35
CA SER A 38 3.17 -6.52 11.73
C SER A 38 3.76 -5.75 10.55
N GLN A 39 4.41 -4.62 10.81
CA GLN A 39 4.96 -3.76 9.75
C GLN A 39 5.99 -4.49 8.87
N LEU A 40 6.78 -5.39 9.46
CA LEU A 40 7.72 -6.24 8.74
C LEU A 40 7.01 -7.24 7.81
N ALA A 41 5.90 -7.83 8.25
CA ALA A 41 5.11 -8.71 7.39
C ALA A 41 4.43 -7.93 6.25
N ILE A 42 3.94 -6.72 6.51
CA ILE A 42 3.40 -5.82 5.48
C ILE A 42 4.47 -5.50 4.43
N ALA A 43 5.69 -5.16 4.85
CA ALA A 43 6.81 -4.87 3.95
C ALA A 43 7.08 -6.04 2.99
N ARG A 44 7.06 -7.28 3.51
CA ARG A 44 7.22 -8.50 2.72
C ARG A 44 6.03 -8.76 1.79
N HIS A 45 4.80 -8.55 2.24
CA HIS A 45 3.59 -8.78 1.44
C HIS A 45 3.34 -7.73 0.35
N VAL A 46 3.76 -6.49 0.56
CA VAL A 46 3.60 -5.37 -0.38
C VAL A 46 4.86 -5.15 -1.22
N GLU A 47 5.94 -5.90 -0.94
CA GLU A 47 7.23 -5.85 -1.64
C GLU A 47 7.86 -4.44 -1.64
N ILE A 48 7.86 -3.80 -0.46
CA ILE A 48 8.45 -2.48 -0.24
C ILE A 48 9.32 -2.48 1.02
N SER A 49 10.20 -1.49 1.16
CA SER A 49 11.04 -1.39 2.34
C SER A 49 10.23 -1.15 3.62
N LEU A 50 10.69 -1.70 4.74
CA LEU A 50 10.11 -1.45 6.06
C LEU A 50 10.00 0.04 6.36
N ALA A 51 11.04 0.82 6.05
CA ALA A 51 11.04 2.28 6.20
C ALA A 51 9.93 2.97 5.38
N THR A 52 9.54 2.42 4.23
CA THR A 52 8.41 2.96 3.45
C THR A 52 7.08 2.64 4.11
N VAL A 53 6.91 1.42 4.63
CA VAL A 53 5.73 1.02 5.41
C VAL A 53 5.56 1.91 6.64
N GLU A 54 6.64 2.13 7.41
CA GLU A 54 6.63 2.99 8.60
C GLU A 54 6.18 4.41 8.28
N ARG A 55 6.70 4.99 7.19
CA ARG A 55 6.33 6.34 6.72
C ARG A 55 4.87 6.40 6.28
N ASP A 56 4.39 5.38 5.56
CA ASP A 56 3.00 5.31 5.11
C ASP A 56 2.05 5.12 6.30
N ILE A 57 2.38 4.28 7.30
CA ILE A 57 1.60 4.13 8.54
C ILE A 57 1.57 5.43 9.34
N LYS A 58 2.71 6.14 9.46
CA LYS A 58 2.72 7.47 10.09
C LYS A 58 1.74 8.41 9.42
N HIS A 59 1.78 8.51 8.09
CA HIS A 59 0.84 9.32 7.32
C HIS A 59 -0.62 8.89 7.54
N ILE A 60 -0.91 7.58 7.50
CA ILE A 60 -2.26 7.05 7.74
C ILE A 60 -2.76 7.46 9.14
N ARG A 61 -1.92 7.30 10.18
CA ARG A 61 -2.28 7.68 11.56
C ARG A 61 -2.56 9.17 11.69
N GLU A 62 -1.72 10.01 11.09
CA GLU A 62 -1.90 11.47 11.11
C GLU A 62 -3.22 11.90 10.44
N ASN A 63 -3.61 11.26 9.34
CA ASN A 63 -4.83 11.62 8.61
C ASN A 63 -6.11 10.99 9.17
N LEU A 64 -6.02 9.83 9.85
CA LEU A 64 -7.16 9.25 10.58
C LEU A 64 -7.55 10.10 11.81
N VAL A 65 -6.59 10.74 12.48
CA VAL A 65 -6.84 11.56 13.67
C VAL A 65 -7.57 12.86 13.32
N VAL A 66 -7.36 13.41 12.13
CA VAL A 66 -7.98 14.67 11.67
C VAL A 66 -9.46 14.50 11.29
N SER A 67 -9.94 13.27 11.11
CA SER A 67 -11.32 12.98 10.71
C SER A 67 -12.29 12.71 11.88
N ARG A 68 -11.94 13.14 13.10
CA ARG A 68 -12.81 13.03 14.29
C ARG A 68 -13.37 14.36 14.74
#